data_AF-A0AAV6K3N0-F1
#
_entry.id   AF-A0AAV6K3N0-F1
#
_cell.length_a   1.000
_cell.length_b   1.000
_cell.length_c   1.000
_cell.angle_alpha   90.00
_cell.angle_beta   90.00
_cell.angle_gamma   90.00
#
_symmetry.space_group_name_H-M   'P 1'
#
loop_
_entity.id
_entity.type
_entity.pdbx_description
1 polymer ?
#
loop_
_entity_poly.entity_id
_entity_poly.type
_entity_poly.pdbx_seq_one_letter_code
_entity_poly.pdbx_strand_id
1 'polypeptide(L)'
;MASSSATASKIVEKLNLKPHPEGGFYSETLRDTSVLLSKSQLPPQYKVDRPISTCIYFLLPSGSVSHLHRIPCAETWHFYMGEPLTVLELNEKDSSVKLTCLGPNPIGTNQLLQYTVPPNVWFGAFPTQDIIISSENGAVKTAPRREPEEHFSLVGCTCAPALQFEDFELARRSELISRFPKHESLLNMLTFAE
;
A
#
# COMPACT_ATOMS: atom_id res chain seq x y z
N MET A 1 -30.80 18.29 1.60
CA MET A 1 -29.47 18.94 1.58
C MET A 1 -28.50 17.92 1.04
N ALA A 2 -27.90 18.16 -0.13
CA ALA A 2 -26.89 17.25 -0.66
C ALA A 2 -25.72 17.23 0.34
N SER A 3 -25.46 16.07 0.95
CA SER A 3 -24.19 15.82 1.63
C SER A 3 -23.10 16.19 0.65
N SER A 4 -22.27 17.19 0.95
CA SER A 4 -21.11 17.49 0.12
C SER A 4 -20.16 16.31 0.26
N SER A 5 -20.28 15.32 -0.63
CA SER A 5 -19.38 14.17 -0.66
C SER A 5 -17.95 14.69 -0.68
N ALA A 6 -17.10 14.19 0.22
CA ALA A 6 -15.69 14.53 0.24
C ALA A 6 -15.06 13.99 -1.05
N THR A 7 -14.39 14.85 -1.82
CA THR A 7 -13.65 14.43 -3.02
C THR A 7 -12.20 14.15 -2.67
N ALA A 8 -11.52 13.33 -3.48
CA ALA A 8 -10.10 13.02 -3.30
C ALA A 8 -9.26 14.31 -3.22
N SER A 9 -9.46 15.25 -4.15
CA SER A 9 -8.74 16.54 -4.17
C SER A 9 -8.94 17.37 -2.89
N LYS A 10 -10.17 17.45 -2.37
CA LYS A 10 -10.47 18.19 -1.12
C LYS A 10 -9.76 17.57 0.08
N ILE A 11 -9.63 16.23 0.12
CA ILE A 11 -8.91 15.54 1.19
C ILE A 11 -7.40 15.76 1.04
N VAL A 12 -6.87 15.64 -0.18
CA VAL A 12 -5.46 15.92 -0.49
C VAL A 12 -5.09 17.34 -0.03
N GLU A 13 -5.91 18.33 -0.36
CA GLU A 13 -5.72 19.72 0.07
C GLU A 13 -5.82 19.86 1.60
N LYS A 14 -6.89 19.32 2.20
CA LYS A 14 -7.16 19.45 3.64
C LYS A 14 -6.07 18.84 4.51
N LEU A 15 -5.51 17.71 4.09
CA LEU A 15 -4.49 16.96 4.83
C LEU A 15 -3.07 17.26 4.33
N ASN A 16 -2.91 18.20 3.38
CA ASN A 16 -1.63 18.58 2.78
C ASN A 16 -0.85 17.37 2.23
N LEU A 17 -1.56 16.46 1.57
CA LEU A 17 -0.95 15.26 0.99
C LEU A 17 -0.15 15.62 -0.26
N LYS A 18 0.97 14.95 -0.46
CA LYS A 18 1.85 15.08 -1.63
C LYS A 18 1.91 13.77 -2.39
N PRO A 19 2.20 13.76 -3.70
CA PRO A 19 2.40 12.51 -4.44
C PRO A 19 3.46 11.62 -3.77
N HIS A 20 3.18 10.33 -3.61
CA HIS A 20 4.14 9.36 -3.07
C HIS A 20 4.93 8.71 -4.23
N PRO A 21 6.23 8.37 -4.05
CA PRO A 21 7.03 7.73 -5.11
C PRO A 21 6.44 6.43 -5.67
N GLU A 22 5.70 5.68 -4.85
CA GLU A 22 5.05 4.43 -5.27
C GLU A 22 3.67 4.64 -5.90
N GLY A 23 3.17 5.87 -5.98
CA GLY A 23 1.79 6.19 -6.40
C GLY A 23 0.88 6.55 -5.22
N GLY A 24 -0.25 7.18 -5.53
CA GLY A 24 -1.12 7.78 -4.51
C GLY A 24 -0.54 9.06 -3.91
N PHE A 25 -1.11 9.48 -2.78
CA PHE A 25 -0.71 10.69 -2.05
C PHE A 25 -0.47 10.38 -0.58
N TYR A 26 0.47 11.05 0.06
CA TYR A 26 0.79 10.83 1.46
C TYR A 26 1.18 12.11 2.20
N SER A 27 1.12 12.08 3.53
CA SER A 27 1.80 13.03 4.41
C SER A 27 2.22 12.35 5.69
N GLU A 28 3.47 12.54 6.11
CA GLU A 28 3.93 12.12 7.44
C GLU A 28 3.27 12.98 8.53
N THR A 29 2.67 12.33 9.52
CA THR A 29 1.96 12.95 10.64
C THR A 29 2.68 12.76 11.97
N LEU A 30 3.54 11.74 12.05
CA LEU A 30 4.39 11.47 13.20
C LEU A 30 5.75 10.95 12.73
N ARG A 31 6.81 11.46 13.35
CA ARG A 31 8.13 10.84 13.40
C ARG A 31 8.64 10.92 14.83
N ASP A 32 8.61 9.80 15.52
CA ASP A 32 8.90 9.74 16.94
C ASP A 32 10.41 9.62 17.19
N THR A 33 11.03 10.76 17.52
CA THR A 33 12.47 10.86 17.83
C THR A 33 12.79 10.71 19.31
N SER A 34 11.85 10.24 20.15
CA SER A 34 12.10 9.99 21.57
C SER A 34 13.19 8.93 21.80
N VAL A 35 13.32 7.99 20.86
CA VAL A 35 14.38 6.98 20.81
C VAL A 35 14.97 6.95 19.40
N LEU A 36 16.30 6.98 19.31
CA LEU A 36 17.06 6.77 18.07
C LEU A 36 17.75 5.41 18.12
N LEU A 37 17.46 4.58 17.12
CA LEU A 37 18.05 3.26 16.94
C LEU A 37 19.29 3.38 16.03
N SER A 38 20.44 2.97 16.55
CA SER A 38 21.67 2.86 15.76
C SER A 38 21.56 1.71 14.77
N LYS A 39 21.96 1.91 13.52
CA LYS A 39 22.04 0.89 12.47
C LYS A 39 22.79 -0.35 12.94
N SER A 40 23.83 -0.19 13.74
CA SER A 40 24.62 -1.31 14.28
C SER A 40 23.83 -2.26 15.19
N GLN A 41 22.66 -1.82 15.68
CA GLN A 41 21.76 -2.60 16.53
C GLN A 41 20.54 -3.13 15.76
N LEU A 42 20.44 -2.84 14.46
CA LEU A 42 19.32 -3.22 13.61
C LEU A 42 19.68 -4.41 12.70
N PRO A 43 18.69 -5.17 12.20
CA PRO A 43 18.94 -6.21 11.20
C PRO A 43 19.65 -5.68 9.94
N PRO A 44 20.42 -6.50 9.21
CA PRO A 44 21.25 -6.05 8.09
C PRO A 44 20.51 -5.35 6.94
N GLN A 45 19.19 -5.55 6.82
CA GLN A 45 18.34 -4.91 5.81
C GLN A 45 18.17 -3.40 6.04
N TYR A 46 18.42 -2.95 7.27
CA TYR A 46 18.34 -1.56 7.68
C TYR A 46 19.62 -0.82 7.28
N LYS A 47 19.51 0.21 6.43
CA LYS A 47 20.67 0.88 5.81
C LYS A 47 21.18 2.08 6.60
N VAL A 48 20.37 2.64 7.51
CA VAL A 48 20.65 3.87 8.27
C VAL A 48 20.04 3.81 9.68
N ASP A 49 20.57 4.67 10.56
CA ASP A 49 19.99 4.99 11.88
C ASP A 49 18.58 5.55 11.72
N ARG A 50 17.72 5.36 12.73
CA ARG A 50 16.32 5.82 12.62
C ARG A 50 15.61 6.08 13.93
N PRO A 51 14.59 6.95 13.90
CA PRO A 51 13.61 7.08 14.98
C PRO A 51 12.84 5.78 15.25
N ILE A 52 12.15 5.71 16.38
CA ILE A 52 11.46 4.49 16.81
C ILE A 52 10.20 4.19 16.00
N SER A 53 9.52 5.20 15.48
CA SER A 53 8.32 5.00 14.65
C SER A 53 7.98 6.20 13.76
N THR A 54 7.20 5.93 12.72
CA THR A 54 6.56 6.93 11.85
C THR A 54 5.09 6.59 11.63
N CYS A 55 4.28 7.61 11.40
CA CYS A 55 2.89 7.45 10.93
C CYS A 55 2.64 8.42 9.77
N ILE A 56 1.91 7.98 8.76
CA ILE A 56 1.51 8.79 7.61
C ILE A 56 -0.01 8.67 7.39
N TYR A 57 -0.59 9.69 6.77
CA TYR A 57 -1.80 9.51 5.95
C TYR A 57 -1.39 9.03 4.56
N PHE A 58 -2.18 8.14 3.97
CA PHE A 58 -2.06 7.70 2.59
C PHE A 58 -3.43 7.66 1.90
N LEU A 59 -3.53 8.28 0.73
CA LEU A 59 -4.75 8.34 -0.07
C LEU A 59 -4.50 7.73 -1.45
N LEU A 60 -5.36 6.80 -1.84
CA LEU A 60 -5.29 6.11 -3.12
C LEU A 60 -6.60 6.30 -3.91
N PRO A 61 -6.59 7.14 -4.97
CA PRO A 61 -7.75 7.31 -5.84
C PRO A 61 -7.94 6.10 -6.77
N SER A 62 -9.17 5.91 -7.24
CA SER A 62 -9.46 4.96 -8.33
C SER A 62 -8.60 5.23 -9.56
N GLY A 63 -8.16 4.18 -10.23
CA GLY A 63 -7.25 4.22 -11.37
C GLY A 63 -5.78 4.43 -11.00
N SER A 64 -5.46 4.60 -9.71
CA SER A 64 -4.09 4.62 -9.20
C SER A 64 -3.76 3.32 -8.45
N VAL A 65 -2.47 3.02 -8.31
CA VAL A 65 -1.97 1.93 -7.48
C VAL A 65 -0.83 2.42 -6.60
N SER A 66 -0.65 1.76 -5.46
CA SER A 66 0.62 1.70 -4.76
C SER A 66 1.41 0.56 -5.38
N HIS A 67 2.45 0.92 -6.13
CA HIS A 67 3.30 -0.03 -6.83
C HIS A 67 4.05 -0.93 -5.84
N LEU A 68 4.36 -2.14 -6.28
CA LEU A 68 5.09 -3.14 -5.51
C LEU A 68 6.42 -2.58 -5.01
N HIS A 69 6.56 -2.64 -3.70
CA HIS A 69 7.73 -2.20 -2.99
C HIS A 69 8.01 -3.13 -1.80
N ARG A 70 9.19 -2.98 -1.20
CA ARG A 70 9.62 -3.73 -0.03
C ARG A 70 10.33 -2.80 0.94
N ILE A 71 10.02 -2.97 2.22
CA ILE A 71 10.61 -2.22 3.33
C ILE A 71 10.99 -3.19 4.46
N PRO A 72 12.00 -2.87 5.28
CA PRO A 72 12.51 -3.78 6.31
C PRO A 72 11.74 -3.70 7.64
N CYS A 73 10.82 -2.75 7.78
CA CYS A 73 9.93 -2.61 8.94
C CYS A 73 8.57 -3.27 8.67
N ALA A 74 7.87 -3.62 9.75
CA ALA A 74 6.46 -3.96 9.65
C ALA A 74 5.67 -2.67 9.40
N GLU A 75 4.65 -2.74 8.55
CA GLU A 75 3.78 -1.60 8.28
C GLU A 75 2.33 -1.95 8.56
N THR A 76 1.73 -1.23 9.51
CA THR A 76 0.32 -1.38 9.85
C THR A 76 -0.51 -0.36 9.10
N TRP A 77 -1.45 -0.84 8.31
CA TRP A 77 -2.44 -0.10 7.55
C TRP A 77 -3.72 0.01 8.36
N HIS A 78 -4.29 1.22 8.44
CA HIS A 78 -5.49 1.55 9.19
C HIS A 78 -6.51 2.20 8.25
N PHE A 79 -7.66 1.56 8.05
CA PHE A 79 -8.72 2.13 7.22
C PHE A 79 -9.37 3.33 7.92
N TYR A 80 -9.52 4.46 7.22
CA TYR A 80 -10.19 5.66 7.75
C TYR A 80 -11.49 5.99 7.02
N MET A 81 -11.47 6.15 5.70
CA MET A 81 -12.67 6.48 4.93
C MET A 81 -12.54 6.17 3.44
N GLY A 82 -13.67 6.26 2.74
CA GLY A 82 -13.78 5.99 1.31
C GLY A 82 -14.20 4.55 1.04
N GLU A 83 -13.71 4.00 -0.06
CA GLU A 83 -13.98 2.64 -0.50
C GLU A 83 -12.89 1.67 -0.04
N PRO A 84 -13.15 0.35 -0.02
CA PRO A 84 -12.13 -0.62 0.33
C PRO A 84 -10.93 -0.59 -0.64
N LEU A 85 -9.74 -0.86 -0.10
CA LEU A 85 -8.53 -1.15 -0.85
C LEU A 85 -8.02 -2.55 -0.55
N THR A 86 -7.31 -3.14 -1.50
CA THR A 86 -6.67 -4.43 -1.34
C THR A 86 -5.17 -4.25 -1.25
N VAL A 87 -4.59 -4.69 -0.14
CA VAL A 87 -3.15 -4.89 0.01
C VAL A 87 -2.79 -6.25 -0.55
N LEU A 88 -1.82 -6.27 -1.45
CA LEU A 88 -1.31 -7.45 -2.10
C LEU A 88 0.09 -7.75 -1.59
N GLU A 89 0.36 -9.01 -1.23
CA GLU A 89 1.67 -9.47 -0.78
C GLU A 89 2.13 -10.66 -1.62
N LEU A 90 3.41 -10.66 -2.01
CA LEU A 90 4.04 -11.78 -2.72
C LEU A 90 4.85 -12.62 -1.74
N ASN A 91 4.59 -13.92 -1.71
CA ASN A 91 5.36 -14.87 -0.90
C ASN A 91 6.49 -15.48 -1.73
N GLU A 92 7.72 -15.05 -1.47
CA GLU A 92 8.91 -15.52 -2.20
C GLU A 92 9.26 -17.00 -1.94
N LYS A 93 8.69 -17.65 -0.92
CA LYS A 93 8.98 -19.06 -0.60
C LYS A 93 8.22 -20.05 -1.47
N ASP A 94 6.96 -19.75 -1.77
CA ASP A 94 6.05 -20.65 -2.48
C ASP A 94 5.41 -20.01 -3.72
N SER A 95 5.80 -18.77 -4.05
CA SER A 95 5.26 -17.99 -5.17
C SER A 95 3.76 -17.70 -5.07
N SER A 96 3.16 -17.83 -3.87
CA SER A 96 1.76 -17.48 -3.63
C SER A 96 1.57 -15.97 -3.51
N VAL A 97 0.34 -15.54 -3.78
CA VAL A 97 -0.11 -14.15 -3.62
C VAL A 97 -1.16 -14.14 -2.52
N LYS A 98 -1.01 -13.22 -1.56
CA LYS A 98 -2.01 -12.95 -0.53
C LYS A 98 -2.69 -11.62 -0.84
N LEU A 99 -4.01 -11.61 -0.71
CA LEU A 99 -4.84 -10.43 -0.91
C LEU A 99 -5.58 -10.14 0.39
N THR A 100 -5.34 -8.97 0.96
CA THR A 100 -5.98 -8.52 2.19
C THR A 100 -6.83 -7.28 1.90
N CYS A 101 -8.14 -7.37 2.08
CA CYS A 101 -9.07 -6.27 1.83
C CYS A 101 -9.25 -5.43 3.10
N LEU A 102 -8.92 -4.14 3.04
CA LEU A 102 -9.21 -3.17 4.10
C LEU A 102 -10.38 -2.30 3.70
N GLY A 103 -11.33 -2.07 4.60
CA GLY A 103 -12.54 -1.30 4.28
C GLY A 103 -13.47 -1.08 5.47
N PRO A 104 -14.56 -0.34 5.27
CA PRO A 104 -15.44 0.13 6.35
C PRO A 104 -16.35 -0.96 6.94
N ASN A 105 -16.46 -2.15 6.32
CA ASN A 105 -17.50 -3.12 6.63
C ASN A 105 -16.97 -4.44 7.25
N PRO A 106 -16.44 -4.44 8.49
CA PRO A 106 -15.83 -5.63 9.08
C PRO A 106 -16.83 -6.76 9.44
N ILE A 107 -18.12 -6.45 9.52
CA ILE A 107 -19.16 -7.43 9.86
C ILE A 107 -19.87 -7.89 8.59
N GLY A 108 -19.91 -9.20 8.36
CA GLY A 108 -20.59 -9.80 7.20
C GLY A 108 -19.79 -9.73 5.88
N THR A 109 -18.57 -9.21 5.91
CA THR A 109 -17.61 -9.25 4.78
C THR A 109 -16.24 -9.74 5.27
N ASN A 110 -15.28 -9.89 4.35
CA ASN A 110 -13.88 -10.20 4.66
C ASN A 110 -12.99 -8.95 4.85
N GLN A 111 -13.58 -7.75 4.94
CA GLN A 111 -12.84 -6.51 5.11
C GLN A 111 -12.27 -6.40 6.52
N LEU A 112 -11.05 -5.87 6.62
CA LEU A 112 -10.41 -5.53 7.89
C LEU A 112 -10.35 -4.01 8.06
N LEU A 113 -10.51 -3.53 9.30
CA LEU A 113 -10.22 -2.13 9.61
C LEU A 113 -8.72 -1.87 9.73
N GLN A 114 -7.94 -2.89 10.06
CA GLN A 114 -6.50 -2.80 10.25
C GLN A 114 -5.82 -4.07 9.77
N TYR A 115 -4.64 -3.93 9.17
CA TYR A 115 -3.80 -5.05 8.77
C TYR A 115 -2.32 -4.68 8.84
N THR A 116 -1.45 -5.64 9.16
CA THR A 116 0.00 -5.41 9.21
C THR A 116 0.70 -6.26 8.17
N VAL A 117 1.40 -5.60 7.25
CA VAL A 117 2.32 -6.24 6.32
C VAL A 117 3.61 -6.56 7.08
N PRO A 118 4.10 -7.81 7.04
CA PRO A 118 5.36 -8.18 7.68
C PRO A 118 6.58 -7.50 7.04
N PRO A 119 7.69 -7.35 7.79
CA PRO A 119 8.97 -6.89 7.26
C PRO A 119 9.44 -7.68 6.03
N ASN A 120 10.07 -7.00 5.08
CA ASN A 120 10.76 -7.58 3.92
C ASN A 120 9.86 -8.42 3.00
N VAL A 121 8.57 -8.12 2.97
CA VAL A 121 7.62 -8.69 1.99
C VAL A 121 7.48 -7.72 0.83
N TRP A 122 7.41 -8.24 -0.40
CA TRP A 122 7.00 -7.44 -1.55
C TRP A 122 5.49 -7.22 -1.47
N PHE A 123 5.07 -5.97 -1.39
CA PHE A 123 3.66 -5.62 -1.31
C PHE A 123 3.33 -4.34 -2.06
N GLY A 124 2.06 -4.19 -2.40
CA GLY A 124 1.50 -3.00 -3.04
C GLY A 124 0.01 -2.96 -2.75
N ALA A 125 -0.68 -1.94 -3.26
CA ALA A 125 -2.11 -1.80 -3.02
C ALA A 125 -2.87 -1.19 -4.19
N PHE A 126 -4.17 -1.47 -4.26
CA PHE A 126 -5.07 -0.91 -5.25
C PHE A 126 -6.48 -0.76 -4.67
N PRO A 127 -7.30 0.19 -5.16
CA PRO A 127 -8.71 0.28 -4.79
C PRO A 127 -9.43 -1.01 -5.20
N THR A 128 -10.07 -1.70 -4.24
CA THR A 128 -10.51 -3.10 -4.41
C THR A 128 -11.44 -3.29 -5.61
N GLN A 129 -12.29 -2.31 -5.91
CA GLN A 129 -13.27 -2.45 -6.99
C GLN A 129 -12.70 -2.07 -8.38
N ASP A 130 -11.44 -1.63 -8.48
CA ASP A 130 -10.79 -1.39 -9.77
C ASP A 130 -10.31 -2.67 -10.45
N ILE A 131 -10.27 -3.78 -9.71
CA ILE A 131 -9.66 -5.02 -10.17
C ILE A 131 -10.59 -6.20 -9.88
N ILE A 132 -10.84 -6.99 -10.91
CA ILE A 132 -11.58 -8.24 -10.84
C ILE A 132 -10.56 -9.37 -10.97
N ILE A 133 -10.41 -10.15 -9.91
CA ILE A 133 -9.52 -11.32 -9.88
C ILE A 133 -10.39 -12.57 -10.01
N SER A 134 -10.22 -13.29 -11.12
CA SER A 134 -10.91 -14.54 -11.38
C SER A 134 -10.41 -15.64 -10.43
N SER A 135 -11.33 -16.25 -9.68
CA SER A 135 -11.05 -17.35 -8.76
C SER A 135 -10.61 -18.65 -9.45
N GLU A 136 -10.94 -18.83 -10.73
CA GLU A 136 -10.72 -20.11 -11.44
C GLU A 136 -9.32 -20.23 -12.06
N ASN A 137 -8.67 -19.11 -12.40
CA ASN A 137 -7.38 -19.10 -13.09
C ASN A 137 -6.43 -17.97 -12.64
N GLY A 138 -6.80 -17.18 -11.63
CA GLY A 138 -6.01 -16.03 -11.19
C GLY A 138 -5.94 -14.91 -12.24
N ALA A 139 -6.73 -14.96 -13.30
CA ALA A 139 -6.73 -13.94 -14.33
C ALA A 139 -7.21 -12.61 -13.74
N VAL A 140 -6.39 -11.58 -13.93
CA VAL A 140 -6.66 -10.22 -13.46
C VAL A 140 -7.26 -9.44 -14.62
N LYS A 141 -8.44 -8.86 -14.39
CA LYS A 141 -9.07 -7.91 -15.30
C LYS A 141 -9.27 -6.59 -14.60
N THR A 142 -8.98 -5.50 -15.29
CA THR A 142 -9.37 -4.16 -14.84
C THR A 142 -10.88 -4.02 -14.92
N ALA A 143 -11.50 -3.56 -13.85
CA ALA A 143 -12.90 -3.14 -13.86
C ALA A 143 -13.08 -1.91 -14.77
N PRO A 144 -14.33 -1.55 -15.13
CA PRO A 144 -14.61 -0.28 -15.80
C PRO A 144 -14.02 0.89 -15.03
N ARG A 145 -13.49 1.89 -15.74
CA ARG A 145 -12.91 3.09 -15.13
C ARG A 145 -13.96 3.80 -14.27
N ARG A 146 -13.55 4.21 -13.07
CA ARG A 146 -14.38 4.96 -12.12
C ARG A 146 -13.76 6.34 -11.88
N GLU A 147 -14.57 7.30 -11.46
CA GLU A 147 -14.14 8.69 -11.29
C GLU A 147 -13.22 8.83 -10.07
N PRO A 148 -11.92 9.17 -10.23
CA PRO A 148 -10.96 9.20 -9.12
C PRO A 148 -11.28 10.22 -8.03
N GLU A 149 -12.02 11.27 -8.38
CA GLU A 149 -12.45 12.30 -7.42
C GLU A 149 -13.55 11.80 -6.48
N GLU A 150 -14.35 10.82 -6.90
CA GLU A 150 -15.47 10.28 -6.13
C GLU A 150 -15.15 8.92 -5.50
N HIS A 151 -14.22 8.17 -6.08
CA HIS A 151 -13.80 6.84 -5.63
C HIS A 151 -12.34 6.86 -5.19
N PHE A 152 -12.10 6.72 -3.89
CA PHE A 152 -10.77 6.67 -3.29
C PHE A 152 -10.79 5.89 -1.98
N SER A 153 -9.61 5.57 -1.46
CA SER A 153 -9.41 5.05 -0.11
C SER A 153 -8.44 5.95 0.65
N LEU A 154 -8.82 6.36 1.86
CA LEU A 154 -7.92 7.04 2.80
C LEU A 154 -7.59 6.08 3.95
N VAL A 155 -6.30 5.90 4.18
CA VAL A 155 -5.76 5.07 5.26
C VAL A 155 -4.66 5.80 6.02
N GLY A 156 -4.32 5.27 7.18
CA GLY A 156 -3.07 5.59 7.88
C GLY A 156 -2.10 4.43 7.79
N CYS A 157 -0.81 4.71 7.66
CA CYS A 157 0.23 3.69 7.69
C CYS A 157 1.22 4.01 8.81
N THR A 158 1.48 3.03 9.67
CA THR A 158 2.41 3.15 10.80
C THR A 158 3.55 2.16 10.63
N CYS A 159 4.78 2.64 10.71
CA CYS A 159 5.99 1.83 10.70
C CYS A 159 6.72 1.93 12.05
N ALA A 160 7.11 0.78 12.59
CA ALA A 160 7.98 0.69 13.76
C ALA A 160 8.96 -0.49 13.56
N PRO A 161 10.29 -0.24 13.45
CA PRO A 161 10.98 1.05 13.46
C PRO A 161 10.53 2.04 12.38
N ALA A 162 10.85 3.33 12.54
CA ALA A 162 10.51 4.36 11.57
C ALA A 162 11.01 4.02 10.15
N LEU A 163 10.17 4.30 9.14
CA LEU A 163 10.57 4.17 7.75
C LEU A 163 11.60 5.25 7.40
N GLN A 164 12.62 4.83 6.65
CA GLN A 164 13.60 5.68 6.00
C GLN A 164 13.62 5.34 4.50
N PHE A 165 13.62 6.35 3.64
CA PHE A 165 13.55 6.15 2.19
C PHE A 165 14.77 5.41 1.64
N GLU A 166 15.90 5.44 2.34
CA GLU A 166 17.08 4.66 1.99
C GLU A 166 16.77 3.15 1.99
N ASP A 167 15.84 2.69 2.82
CA ASP A 167 15.44 1.28 2.86
C ASP A 167 14.33 0.93 1.86
N PHE A 168 13.68 1.94 1.29
CA PHE A 168 12.56 1.76 0.40
C PHE A 168 13.02 1.19 -0.95
N GLU A 169 12.56 -0.01 -1.27
CA GLU A 169 12.93 -0.73 -2.48
C GLU A 169 11.73 -0.83 -3.42
N LEU A 170 11.78 -0.16 -4.58
CA LEU A 170 10.78 -0.34 -5.63
C LEU A 170 11.08 -1.60 -6.44
N ALA A 171 10.03 -2.34 -6.78
CA ALA A 171 10.14 -3.56 -7.57
C ALA A 171 10.61 -3.29 -9.00
N ARG A 172 11.44 -4.20 -9.51
CA ARG A 172 11.72 -4.35 -10.95
C ARG A 172 10.77 -5.37 -11.54
N ARG A 173 10.02 -4.97 -12.55
CA ARG A 173 9.01 -5.79 -13.22
C ARG A 173 9.63 -7.08 -13.75
N SER A 174 10.74 -6.99 -14.49
CA SER A 174 11.37 -8.17 -15.08
C SER A 174 11.83 -9.17 -14.02
N GLU A 175 12.34 -8.69 -12.89
CA GLU A 175 12.79 -9.56 -11.79
C GLU A 175 11.60 -10.28 -11.14
N LEU A 176 10.53 -9.55 -10.81
CA LEU A 176 9.37 -10.16 -10.19
C LEU A 176 8.66 -11.13 -11.14
N ILE A 177 8.56 -10.84 -12.44
CA ILE A 177 7.97 -11.77 -13.41
C ILE A 177 8.78 -13.06 -13.46
N SER A 178 10.11 -12.97 -13.43
CA SER A 178 10.96 -14.18 -13.41
C SER A 178 10.74 -15.04 -12.17
N ARG A 179 10.42 -14.43 -11.02
CA ARG A 179 10.16 -15.16 -9.76
C ARG A 179 8.71 -15.65 -9.63
N PHE A 180 7.76 -14.89 -10.18
CA PHE A 180 6.32 -15.12 -10.06
C PHE A 180 5.65 -15.19 -11.45
N PRO A 181 6.08 -16.10 -12.35
CA PRO A 181 5.66 -16.09 -13.75
C PRO A 181 4.15 -16.30 -13.94
N LYS A 182 3.49 -16.98 -12.99
CA LYS A 182 2.03 -17.19 -13.00
C LYS A 182 1.23 -15.91 -12.75
N HIS A 183 1.86 -14.87 -12.21
CA HIS A 183 1.21 -13.62 -11.79
C HIS A 183 1.60 -12.44 -12.69
N GLU A 184 2.11 -12.69 -13.90
CA GLU A 184 2.60 -11.66 -14.82
C GLU A 184 1.61 -10.51 -15.05
N SER A 185 0.32 -10.81 -15.26
CA SER A 185 -0.70 -9.77 -15.47
C SER A 185 -0.84 -8.82 -14.27
N LEU A 186 -0.73 -9.37 -13.06
CA LEU A 186 -0.78 -8.60 -11.81
C LEU A 186 0.48 -7.74 -11.65
N LEU A 187 1.64 -8.33 -11.92
CA LEU A 187 2.92 -7.64 -11.82
C LEU A 187 3.04 -6.51 -12.82
N ASN A 188 2.59 -6.69 -14.06
CA ASN A 188 2.59 -5.64 -15.08
C ASN A 188 1.81 -4.40 -14.64
N MET A 189 0.75 -4.58 -13.86
CA MET A 189 -0.07 -3.50 -13.34
C MET A 189 0.51 -2.86 -12.07
N LEU A 190 1.10 -3.66 -11.17
CA LEU A 190 1.62 -3.18 -9.89
C LEU A 190 3.11 -2.81 -9.93
N THR A 191 3.73 -2.74 -11.10
CA THR A 191 5.13 -2.28 -11.25
C THR A 191 5.21 -1.18 -12.29
N PHE A 192 6.20 -0.30 -12.17
CA PHE A 192 6.46 0.69 -13.20
C PHE A 192 6.86 0.02 -14.52
N ALA A 193 6.57 0.71 -15.64
CA ALA A 193 7.09 0.28 -16.93
C ALA A 193 8.62 0.44 -16.96
N GLU A 194 9.28 -0.57 -17.52
CA GLU A 194 10.73 -0.61 -17.73
C GLU A 194 11.07 -0.23 -19.18
#